data_AF-A0A2T0VNP5-F1
#
_entry.id   AF-A0A2T0VNP5-F1
#
_cell.length_a   1.000
_cell.length_b   1.000
_cell.length_c   1.000
_cell.angle_alpha   90.00
_cell.angle_beta   90.00
_cell.angle_gamma   90.00
#
_symmetry.space_group_name_H-M   'P 1'
#
loop_
_entity.id
_entity.type
_entity.pdbx_description
1 polymer ?
#
loop_
_entity_poly.entity_id
_entity_poly.type
_entity_poly.pdbx_seq_one_letter_code
_entity_poly.pdbx_strand_id
1 'polypeptide(L)'
;MTHVIRSPIDRLAVVLRAWRSWWPSLLVVVALLLLFELGHGWLASQSQAPLYRVIVAGEPLTLDAETHAEFSRDLTALAMETEERLQARMRPWLDERLDSAFAPLESAVPDYLDWYYSPVGSYTRLGVALMGDLDAWLDEQLHRRLVEGTGLESALADLQAAYPRRLVSEQQALADEMVATLQARYAPRQVTPDREGERRVHELDLDGVLQEALRDGLDTARWSTAAVGGSSGSLLAGRALARRFGASSAVQGSRLALRSLVSRLGAGGMRSLAAGGAASAVAAPAGPGALVAGTLATAVSLAGMAGSEYAMLKVQEALHRPAKQTQLIEAIGESRRALRASLEASASAGAVTLAGQIEAQATRVDDDEGMPRAYRILGRRGE
;
A
#
# COMPACT_ATOMS: atom_id res chain seq x y z
N MET A 1 -90.25 8.40 -37.62
CA MET A 1 -89.02 8.36 -36.80
C MET A 1 -87.97 9.23 -37.48
N THR A 2 -87.84 10.49 -37.04
CA THR A 2 -86.94 11.49 -37.61
C THR A 2 -85.79 11.72 -36.62
N HIS A 3 -84.60 11.21 -36.97
CA HIS A 3 -83.37 11.42 -36.22
C HIS A 3 -82.85 12.84 -36.47
N VAL A 4 -82.92 13.70 -35.45
CA VAL A 4 -82.32 15.03 -35.46
C VAL A 4 -80.81 14.90 -35.20
N ILE A 5 -80.01 15.02 -36.26
CA ILE A 5 -78.56 15.09 -36.22
C ILE A 5 -78.17 16.46 -35.68
N ARG A 6 -77.85 16.55 -34.38
CA ARG A 6 -77.25 17.76 -33.79
C ARG A 6 -75.83 17.91 -34.31
N SER A 7 -75.52 19.08 -34.89
CA SER A 7 -74.23 19.36 -35.51
C SER A 7 -73.09 19.33 -34.46
N PRO A 8 -71.88 18.84 -34.83
CA PRO A 8 -70.73 18.80 -33.93
C PRO A 8 -70.16 20.19 -33.57
N ILE A 9 -70.65 21.27 -34.19
CA ILE A 9 -70.14 22.63 -34.01
C ILE A 9 -70.59 23.22 -32.66
N ASP A 10 -71.78 22.85 -32.16
CA ASP A 10 -72.30 23.39 -30.89
C ASP A 10 -71.56 22.84 -29.65
N ARG A 11 -70.87 21.71 -29.75
CA ARG A 11 -70.09 21.15 -28.63
C ARG A 11 -68.77 21.90 -28.39
N LEU A 12 -68.16 22.47 -29.43
CA LEU A 12 -66.92 23.23 -29.29
C LEU A 12 -67.14 24.61 -28.63
N ALA A 13 -68.30 25.24 -28.87
CA ALA A 13 -68.64 26.53 -28.26
C ALA A 13 -68.83 26.45 -26.72
N VAL A 14 -69.33 25.33 -26.21
CA VAL A 14 -69.51 25.12 -24.77
C VAL A 14 -68.18 24.87 -24.06
N VAL A 15 -67.27 24.12 -24.69
CA VAL A 15 -65.92 23.85 -24.13
C VAL A 15 -65.07 25.12 -24.08
N LEU A 16 -65.14 25.98 -25.10
CA LEU A 16 -64.40 27.25 -25.12
C LEU A 16 -64.89 28.25 -24.07
N ARG A 17 -66.19 28.25 -23.74
CA ARG A 17 -66.75 29.14 -22.71
C ARG A 17 -66.45 28.63 -21.29
N ALA A 18 -66.40 27.30 -21.11
CA ALA A 18 -65.97 26.68 -19.86
C ALA A 18 -64.47 26.88 -19.60
N TRP A 19 -63.61 26.87 -20.62
CA TRP A 19 -62.18 27.12 -20.46
C TRP A 19 -61.90 28.58 -20.01
N ARG A 20 -62.68 29.55 -20.51
CA ARG A 20 -62.48 30.97 -20.17
C ARG A 20 -62.74 31.29 -18.68
N SER A 21 -63.57 30.52 -17.98
CA SER A 21 -63.82 30.73 -16.55
C SER A 21 -62.77 30.10 -15.62
N TRP A 22 -61.92 29.20 -16.12
CA TRP A 22 -60.91 28.50 -15.31
C TRP A 22 -59.54 29.18 -15.37
N TRP A 23 -59.30 29.98 -16.41
CA TRP A 23 -58.08 30.75 -16.59
C TRP A 23 -57.74 31.71 -15.43
N PRO A 24 -58.69 32.48 -14.86
CA PRO A 24 -58.38 33.34 -13.71
C PRO A 24 -58.01 32.52 -12.47
N SER A 25 -58.66 31.38 -12.25
CA SER A 25 -58.35 30.47 -11.13
C SER A 25 -56.94 29.90 -11.25
N LEU A 26 -56.54 29.48 -12.46
CA LEU A 26 -55.21 28.94 -12.73
C LEU A 26 -54.12 30.02 -12.56
N LEU A 27 -54.38 31.24 -13.01
CA LEU A 27 -53.48 32.38 -12.77
C LEU A 27 -53.30 32.68 -11.28
N VAL A 28 -54.37 32.63 -10.49
CA VAL A 28 -54.31 32.85 -9.04
C VAL A 28 -53.49 31.76 -8.36
N VAL A 29 -53.65 30.50 -8.76
CA VAL A 29 -52.85 29.38 -8.21
C VAL A 29 -51.38 29.54 -8.57
N VAL A 30 -51.05 29.87 -9.82
CA VAL A 30 -49.66 30.11 -10.26
C VAL A 30 -49.05 31.31 -9.53
N ALA A 31 -49.82 32.39 -9.35
CA ALA A 31 -49.36 33.56 -8.60
C ALA A 31 -49.10 33.22 -7.12
N LEU A 32 -49.97 32.43 -6.48
CA LEU A 32 -49.77 31.96 -5.11
C LEU A 32 -48.54 31.07 -4.97
N LEU A 33 -48.30 30.16 -5.92
CA LEU A 33 -47.11 29.31 -5.92
C LEU A 33 -45.83 30.14 -6.08
N LEU A 34 -45.82 31.13 -6.97
CA LEU A 34 -44.69 32.06 -7.11
C LEU A 34 -44.46 32.89 -5.85
N LEU A 35 -45.53 33.37 -5.21
CA LEU A 35 -45.44 34.17 -3.99
C LEU A 35 -44.99 33.31 -2.80
N PHE A 36 -45.36 32.03 -2.80
CA PHE A 36 -44.89 31.05 -1.83
C PHE A 36 -43.39 30.73 -2.03
N GLU A 37 -42.94 30.51 -3.26
CA GLU A 37 -41.51 30.33 -3.59
C GLU A 37 -40.67 31.56 -3.21
N LEU A 38 -41.13 32.77 -3.59
CA LEU A 38 -40.48 34.03 -3.23
C LEU A 38 -40.48 34.27 -1.71
N GLY A 39 -41.61 33.98 -1.05
CA GLY A 39 -41.74 34.07 0.39
C GLY A 39 -40.82 33.07 1.10
N HIS A 40 -40.70 31.86 0.58
CA HIS A 40 -39.84 30.82 1.15
C HIS A 40 -38.36 31.14 0.99
N GLY A 41 -37.94 31.70 -0.16
CA GLY A 41 -36.58 32.20 -0.35
C GLY A 41 -36.24 33.40 0.54
N TRP A 42 -37.21 34.29 0.79
CA TRP A 42 -37.04 35.44 1.67
C TRP A 42 -37.04 35.05 3.16
N LEU A 43 -37.87 34.08 3.57
CA LEU A 43 -37.84 33.51 4.91
C LEU A 43 -36.58 32.69 5.16
N ALA A 44 -36.08 31.98 4.14
CA ALA A 44 -34.80 31.26 4.22
C ALA A 44 -33.59 32.22 4.30
N SER A 45 -33.65 33.39 3.66
CA SER A 45 -32.61 34.41 3.79
C SER A 45 -32.71 35.21 5.10
N GLN A 46 -33.89 35.24 5.74
CA GLN A 46 -34.11 35.81 7.07
C GLN A 46 -33.90 34.81 8.21
N SER A 47 -33.95 33.50 7.94
CA SER A 47 -33.62 32.47 8.93
C SER A 47 -32.11 32.49 9.16
N GLN A 48 -31.74 33.24 10.19
CA GLN A 48 -30.41 33.41 10.77
C GLN A 48 -29.46 32.26 10.42
N ALA A 49 -28.46 32.52 9.58
CA ALA A 49 -27.48 31.52 9.17
C ALA A 49 -26.86 30.86 10.42
N PRO A 50 -26.74 29.53 10.45
CA PRO A 50 -26.15 28.82 11.57
C PRO A 50 -24.71 29.30 11.82
N LEU A 51 -24.34 29.43 13.09
CA LEU A 51 -22.99 29.76 13.52
C LEU A 51 -22.27 28.47 13.90
N TYR A 52 -21.08 28.27 13.32
CA TYR A 52 -20.22 27.14 13.59
C TYR A 52 -19.03 27.61 14.42
N ARG A 53 -18.72 26.89 15.50
CA ARG A 53 -17.55 27.10 16.33
C ARG A 53 -16.56 25.98 16.06
N VAL A 54 -15.47 26.32 15.38
CA VAL A 54 -14.38 25.38 15.10
C VAL A 54 -13.24 25.68 16.06
N ILE A 55 -12.81 24.71 16.85
CA ILE A 55 -11.63 24.84 17.70
C ILE A 55 -10.42 24.46 16.86
N VAL A 56 -9.51 25.41 16.68
CA VAL A 56 -8.28 25.26 15.90
C VAL A 56 -7.12 25.76 16.76
N ALA A 57 -6.14 24.90 17.05
CA ALA A 57 -5.04 25.19 17.96
C ALA A 57 -5.49 25.67 19.37
N GLY A 58 -6.61 25.14 19.87
CA GLY A 58 -7.22 25.52 21.13
C GLY A 58 -7.93 26.87 21.11
N GLU A 59 -7.93 27.59 19.98
CA GLU A 59 -8.66 28.84 19.81
C GLU A 59 -10.02 28.59 19.15
N PRO A 60 -11.13 29.02 19.77
CA PRO A 60 -12.45 28.88 19.16
C PRO A 60 -12.65 29.93 18.06
N LEU A 61 -12.74 29.48 16.81
CA LEU A 61 -13.13 30.30 15.66
C LEU A 61 -14.64 30.20 15.45
N THR A 62 -15.35 31.33 15.54
CA THR A 62 -16.79 31.38 15.22
C THR A 62 -16.97 31.84 13.78
N LEU A 63 -17.51 30.96 12.94
CA LEU A 63 -17.69 31.15 11.50
C LEU A 63 -19.18 31.14 11.15
N ASP A 64 -19.58 31.98 10.19
CA ASP A 64 -20.88 31.84 9.54
C ASP A 64 -20.89 30.63 8.58
N ALA A 65 -22.08 30.27 8.07
CA ALA A 65 -22.25 29.11 7.20
C ALA A 65 -21.44 29.17 5.89
N GLU A 66 -21.31 30.35 5.27
CA GLU A 66 -20.54 30.50 4.02
C GLU A 66 -19.04 30.33 4.30
N THR A 67 -18.55 30.99 5.35
CA THR A 67 -17.16 30.86 5.80
C THR A 67 -16.83 29.45 6.26
N HIS A 68 -17.76 28.75 6.91
CA HIS A 68 -17.61 27.34 7.29
C HIS A 68 -17.54 26.42 6.06
N ALA A 69 -18.36 26.64 5.03
CA ALA A 69 -18.29 25.88 3.79
C ALA A 69 -16.99 26.12 3.00
N GLU A 70 -16.42 27.34 3.07
CA GLU A 70 -15.06 27.60 2.59
C GLU A 70 -14.01 26.84 3.41
N PHE A 71 -14.11 26.90 4.74
CA PHE A 71 -13.19 26.22 5.66
C PHE A 71 -13.14 24.72 5.39
N SER A 72 -14.29 24.06 5.29
CA SER A 72 -14.36 22.62 5.01
C SER A 72 -13.76 22.26 3.66
N ARG A 73 -13.97 23.08 2.61
CA ARG A 73 -13.34 22.86 1.30
C ARG A 73 -11.83 22.99 1.35
N ASP A 74 -11.31 24.01 2.04
CA ASP A 74 -9.86 24.19 2.21
C ASP A 74 -9.25 23.07 3.05
N LEU A 75 -9.93 22.64 4.12
CA LEU A 75 -9.49 21.55 4.98
C LEU A 75 -9.35 20.25 4.17
N THR A 76 -10.35 19.90 3.35
CA THR A 76 -10.28 18.74 2.46
C THR A 76 -9.15 18.89 1.44
N ALA A 77 -8.96 20.07 0.86
CA ALA A 77 -7.87 20.32 -0.09
C ALA A 77 -6.48 20.15 0.56
N LEU A 78 -6.29 20.69 1.78
CA LEU A 78 -5.07 20.53 2.56
C LEU A 78 -4.84 19.08 2.99
N ALA A 79 -5.90 18.35 3.34
CA ALA A 79 -5.81 16.93 3.70
C ALA A 79 -5.34 16.08 2.50
N MET A 80 -5.82 16.36 1.28
CA MET A 80 -5.32 15.68 0.07
C MET A 80 -3.85 16.01 -0.22
N GLU A 81 -3.46 17.29 -0.10
CA GLU A 81 -2.07 17.72 -0.31
C GLU A 81 -1.10 17.10 0.73
N THR A 82 -1.61 16.83 1.94
CA THR A 82 -0.83 16.23 3.03
C THR A 82 -0.29 14.85 2.66
N GLU A 83 -1.00 14.06 1.87
CA GLU A 83 -0.50 12.75 1.42
C GLU A 83 0.75 12.90 0.55
N GLU A 84 0.70 13.75 -0.48
CA GLU A 84 1.82 13.97 -1.39
C GLU A 84 3.05 14.52 -0.64
N ARG A 85 2.81 15.47 0.28
CA ARG A 85 3.86 16.04 1.13
C ARG A 85 4.45 15.00 2.07
N LEU A 86 3.63 14.14 2.68
CA LEU A 86 4.10 13.07 3.57
C LEU A 86 5.00 12.10 2.81
N GLN A 87 4.59 11.67 1.62
CA GLN A 87 5.42 10.80 0.76
C GLN A 87 6.75 11.49 0.40
N ALA A 88 6.70 12.77 0.00
CA ALA A 88 7.89 13.53 -0.35
C ALA A 88 8.88 13.67 0.82
N ARG A 89 8.39 13.80 2.07
CA ARG A 89 9.22 13.87 3.28
C ARG A 89 9.76 12.51 3.73
N MET A 90 8.97 11.45 3.56
CA MET A 90 9.34 10.09 3.98
C MET A 90 10.30 9.41 3.01
N ARG A 91 10.18 9.66 1.69
CA ARG A 91 10.95 8.94 0.66
C ARG A 91 12.48 9.05 0.83
N PRO A 92 13.09 10.24 1.01
CA PRO A 92 14.53 10.34 1.17
C PRO A 92 15.04 9.58 2.41
N TRP A 93 14.30 9.64 3.51
CA TRP A 93 14.63 8.92 4.74
C TRP A 93 14.53 7.40 4.55
N LEU A 94 13.50 6.92 3.85
CA LEU A 94 13.35 5.51 3.51
C LEU A 94 14.48 5.01 2.61
N ASP A 95 14.82 5.77 1.57
CA ASP A 95 15.88 5.42 0.63
C ASP A 95 17.23 5.31 1.34
N GLU A 96 17.60 6.31 2.14
CA GLU A 96 18.84 6.28 2.93
C GLU A 96 18.90 5.05 3.86
N ARG A 97 17.81 4.77 4.57
CA ARG A 97 17.76 3.64 5.52
C ARG A 97 17.82 2.29 4.81
N LEU A 98 17.11 2.13 3.71
CA LEU A 98 17.13 0.89 2.94
C LEU A 98 18.48 0.69 2.25
N ASP A 99 19.06 1.74 1.67
CA ASP A 99 20.38 1.64 1.04
C ASP A 99 21.46 1.29 2.08
N SER A 100 21.43 1.91 3.26
CA SER A 100 22.34 1.56 4.34
C SER A 100 22.13 0.13 4.85
N ALA A 101 20.90 -0.37 4.91
CA ALA A 101 20.61 -1.73 5.38
C ALA A 101 21.05 -2.80 4.37
N PHE A 102 20.89 -2.54 3.07
CA PHE A 102 21.16 -3.51 2.02
C PHE A 102 22.58 -3.44 1.44
N ALA A 103 23.31 -2.32 1.58
CA ALA A 103 24.68 -2.20 1.05
C ALA A 103 25.65 -3.28 1.58
N PRO A 104 25.65 -3.65 2.89
CA PRO A 104 26.47 -4.75 3.39
C PRO A 104 26.09 -6.12 2.79
N LEU A 105 24.80 -6.34 2.50
CA LEU A 105 24.31 -7.54 1.85
C LEU A 105 24.83 -7.67 0.42
N GLU A 106 24.77 -6.57 -0.35
CA GLU A 106 25.28 -6.52 -1.72
C GLU A 106 26.81 -6.75 -1.77
N SER A 107 27.55 -6.17 -0.83
CA SER A 107 29.02 -6.31 -0.76
C SER A 107 29.49 -7.70 -0.29
N ALA A 108 28.63 -8.47 0.39
CA ALA A 108 28.93 -9.84 0.83
C ALA A 108 28.71 -10.90 -0.27
N VAL A 109 28.06 -10.55 -1.39
CA VAL A 109 27.79 -11.48 -2.50
C VAL A 109 29.07 -12.12 -3.07
N PRO A 110 30.15 -11.37 -3.36
CA PRO A 110 31.40 -11.95 -3.84
C PRO A 110 32.00 -13.00 -2.89
N ASP A 111 32.03 -12.74 -1.59
CA ASP A 111 32.58 -13.66 -0.58
C ASP A 111 31.76 -14.96 -0.49
N TYR A 112 30.44 -14.85 -0.59
CA TYR A 112 29.57 -16.02 -0.70
C TYR A 112 29.89 -16.86 -1.94
N LEU A 113 30.14 -16.21 -3.08
CA LEU A 113 30.48 -16.91 -4.32
C LEU A 113 31.87 -17.53 -4.27
N ASP A 114 32.84 -16.87 -3.62
CA ASP A 114 34.16 -17.45 -3.36
C ASP A 114 34.05 -18.76 -2.59
N TRP A 115 33.23 -18.78 -1.53
CA TRP A 115 32.95 -20.02 -0.82
C TRP A 115 32.20 -21.03 -1.69
N TYR A 116 31.15 -20.62 -2.40
CA TYR A 116 30.30 -21.50 -3.20
C TYR A 116 31.09 -22.24 -4.30
N TYR A 117 32.00 -21.53 -4.96
CA TYR A 117 32.89 -22.08 -5.98
C TYR A 117 34.21 -22.60 -5.42
N SER A 118 34.47 -22.52 -4.12
CA SER A 118 35.68 -23.13 -3.53
C SER A 118 35.64 -24.67 -3.62
N PRO A 119 36.81 -25.36 -3.57
CA PRO A 119 36.86 -26.80 -3.44
C PRO A 119 36.06 -27.31 -2.23
N VAL A 120 36.24 -26.67 -1.07
CA VAL A 120 35.52 -27.01 0.17
C VAL A 120 34.01 -26.88 -0.01
N GLY A 121 33.54 -25.78 -0.61
CA GLY A 121 32.11 -25.55 -0.90
C GLY A 121 31.54 -26.57 -1.90
N SER A 122 32.35 -27.01 -2.86
CA SER A 122 31.92 -27.98 -3.87
C SER A 122 31.79 -29.40 -3.30
N TYR A 123 32.78 -29.86 -2.52
CA TYR A 123 32.72 -31.17 -1.86
C TYR A 123 31.62 -31.23 -0.79
N THR A 124 31.43 -30.16 -0.02
CA THR A 124 30.35 -30.10 0.99
C THR A 124 28.98 -30.17 0.33
N ARG A 125 28.75 -29.41 -0.76
CA ARG A 125 27.50 -29.50 -1.55
C ARG A 125 27.25 -30.91 -2.08
N LEU A 126 28.28 -31.58 -2.61
CA LEU A 126 28.14 -32.96 -3.08
C LEU A 126 27.78 -33.92 -1.94
N GLY A 127 28.47 -33.82 -0.80
CA GLY A 127 28.21 -34.65 0.38
C GLY A 127 26.77 -34.48 0.91
N VAL A 128 26.30 -33.24 1.03
CA VAL A 128 24.92 -32.96 1.48
C VAL A 128 23.89 -33.39 0.44
N ALA A 129 24.19 -33.25 -0.86
CA ALA A 129 23.31 -33.72 -1.92
C ALA A 129 23.06 -35.24 -1.87
N LEU A 130 24.06 -36.02 -1.45
CA LEU A 130 23.92 -37.47 -1.24
C LEU A 130 23.01 -37.81 -0.05
N MET A 131 22.89 -36.92 0.93
CA MET A 131 22.00 -37.09 2.10
C MET A 131 20.55 -36.65 1.83
N GLY A 132 20.30 -35.93 0.74
CA GLY A 132 18.95 -35.49 0.32
C GLY A 132 18.55 -34.07 0.76
N ASP A 133 19.33 -33.41 1.62
CA ASP A 133 18.97 -32.13 2.27
C ASP A 133 19.63 -30.89 1.63
N LEU A 134 20.10 -30.99 0.38
CA LEU A 134 20.88 -29.94 -0.29
C LEU A 134 20.19 -28.57 -0.29
N ASP A 135 18.89 -28.52 -0.54
CA ASP A 135 18.18 -27.26 -0.71
C ASP A 135 18.10 -26.48 0.60
N ALA A 136 17.65 -27.14 1.68
CA ALA A 136 17.56 -26.56 3.01
C ALA A 136 18.94 -26.14 3.52
N TRP A 137 19.97 -26.94 3.26
CA TRP A 137 21.34 -26.60 3.62
C TRP A 137 21.89 -25.41 2.83
N LEU A 138 21.61 -25.31 1.53
CA LEU A 138 22.03 -24.16 0.72
C LEU A 138 21.33 -22.88 1.16
N ASP A 139 20.03 -22.95 1.50
CA ASP A 139 19.30 -21.80 2.05
C ASP A 139 19.91 -21.35 3.38
N GLU A 140 20.29 -22.29 4.25
CA GLU A 140 20.98 -22.01 5.51
C GLU A 140 22.37 -21.39 5.30
N GLN A 141 23.16 -21.88 4.35
CA GLN A 141 24.47 -21.28 4.05
C GLN A 141 24.36 -19.89 3.46
N LEU A 142 23.35 -19.65 2.61
CA LEU A 142 23.05 -18.34 2.07
C LEU A 142 22.63 -17.40 3.21
N HIS A 143 21.72 -17.83 4.08
CA HIS A 143 21.29 -17.06 5.24
C HIS A 143 22.47 -16.70 6.16
N ARG A 144 23.28 -17.67 6.56
CA ARG A 144 24.42 -17.45 7.44
C ARG A 144 25.45 -16.48 6.85
N ARG A 145 25.78 -16.64 5.57
CA ARG A 145 26.86 -15.88 4.92
C ARG A 145 26.42 -14.51 4.42
N LEU A 146 25.18 -14.39 3.93
CA LEU A 146 24.68 -13.13 3.37
C LEU A 146 23.85 -12.35 4.37
N VAL A 147 23.06 -12.99 5.23
CA VAL A 147 22.09 -12.31 6.11
C VAL A 147 22.64 -12.13 7.51
N GLU A 148 23.02 -13.21 8.20
CA GLU A 148 23.55 -13.13 9.58
C GLU A 148 24.88 -12.36 9.61
N GLY A 149 25.77 -12.65 8.67
CA GLY A 149 27.10 -12.03 8.59
C GLY A 149 27.10 -10.54 8.27
N THR A 150 26.00 -9.97 7.77
CA THR A 150 25.93 -8.57 7.32
C THR A 150 25.14 -7.67 8.26
N GLY A 151 24.50 -8.25 9.29
CA GLY A 151 23.67 -7.49 10.24
C GLY A 151 22.35 -7.00 9.64
N LEU A 152 21.94 -7.50 8.47
CA LEU A 152 20.70 -7.10 7.81
C LEU A 152 19.47 -7.23 8.72
N GLU A 153 19.37 -8.30 9.49
CA GLU A 153 18.24 -8.51 10.41
C GLU A 153 18.15 -7.42 11.48
N SER A 154 19.30 -7.01 12.04
CA SER A 154 19.36 -5.90 12.99
C SER A 154 18.96 -4.60 12.33
N ALA A 155 19.48 -4.32 11.13
CA ALA A 155 19.14 -3.10 10.39
C ALA A 155 17.64 -3.03 10.04
N LEU A 156 17.02 -4.15 9.66
CA LEU A 156 15.59 -4.24 9.41
C LEU A 156 14.77 -4.12 10.71
N ALA A 157 15.26 -4.64 11.84
CA ALA A 157 14.63 -4.45 13.16
C ALA A 157 14.64 -2.99 13.57
N ASP A 158 15.77 -2.32 13.39
CA ASP A 158 15.90 -0.89 13.67
C ASP A 158 14.99 -0.07 12.75
N LEU A 159 14.90 -0.41 11.46
CA LEU A 159 13.98 0.22 10.53
C LEU A 159 12.52 0.00 10.96
N GLN A 160 12.14 -1.23 11.32
CA GLN A 160 10.79 -1.56 11.79
C GLN A 160 10.42 -0.77 13.06
N ALA A 161 11.37 -0.58 13.99
CA ALA A 161 11.14 0.20 15.20
C ALA A 161 11.11 1.72 14.95
N ALA A 162 11.92 2.22 14.02
CA ALA A 162 12.05 3.63 13.72
C ALA A 162 10.94 4.15 12.80
N TYR A 163 10.47 3.34 11.86
CA TYR A 163 9.50 3.75 10.82
C TYR A 163 8.20 4.33 11.40
N PRO A 164 7.48 3.67 12.33
CA PRO A 164 6.24 4.23 12.88
C PRO A 164 6.45 5.55 13.62
N ARG A 165 7.59 5.68 14.34
CA ARG A 165 7.92 6.92 15.05
C ARG A 165 8.19 8.07 14.07
N ARG A 166 8.92 7.77 13.00
CA ARG A 166 9.22 8.75 11.94
C ARG A 166 7.95 9.18 11.22
N LEU A 167 7.12 8.22 10.82
CA LEU A 167 5.84 8.47 10.14
C LEU A 167 4.96 9.41 10.94
N VAL A 168 4.81 9.16 12.24
CA VAL A 168 3.93 9.95 13.11
C VAL A 168 4.50 11.33 13.40
N SER A 169 5.81 11.44 13.57
CA SER A 169 6.47 12.75 13.68
C SER A 169 6.23 13.62 12.44
N GLU A 170 6.26 13.03 11.24
CA GLU A 170 6.01 13.77 10.00
C GLU A 170 4.52 14.10 9.81
N GLN A 171 3.62 13.18 10.17
CA GLN A 171 2.19 13.43 10.16
C GLN A 171 1.79 14.54 11.14
N GLN A 172 2.38 14.57 12.34
CA GLN A 172 2.20 15.63 13.33
C GLN A 172 2.66 16.98 12.78
N ALA A 173 3.88 17.04 12.22
CA ALA A 173 4.39 18.28 11.64
C ALA A 173 3.49 18.81 10.51
N LEU A 174 2.96 17.94 9.65
CA LEU A 174 2.03 18.33 8.58
C LEU A 174 0.66 18.76 9.12
N ALA A 175 0.16 18.10 10.17
CA ALA A 175 -1.07 18.50 10.83
C ALA A 175 -0.94 19.89 11.47
N ASP A 176 0.18 20.17 12.16
CA ASP A 176 0.48 21.48 12.73
C ASP A 176 0.56 22.57 11.65
N GLU A 177 1.21 22.27 10.51
CA GLU A 177 1.27 23.19 9.36
C GLU A 177 -0.12 23.47 8.75
N MET A 178 -0.98 22.45 8.67
CA MET A 178 -2.35 22.59 8.20
C MET A 178 -3.18 23.48 9.15
N VAL A 179 -3.10 23.21 10.45
CA VAL A 179 -3.77 23.99 11.51
C VAL A 179 -3.33 25.45 11.46
N ALA A 180 -2.01 25.72 11.37
CA ALA A 180 -1.48 27.08 11.27
C ALA A 180 -1.96 27.81 10.01
N THR A 181 -2.05 27.10 8.88
CA THR A 181 -2.54 27.65 7.60
C THR A 181 -4.02 28.04 7.71
N LEU A 182 -4.84 27.16 8.30
CA LEU A 182 -6.27 27.43 8.50
C LEU A 182 -6.49 28.58 9.49
N GLN A 183 -5.79 28.59 10.62
CA GLN A 183 -5.89 29.67 11.60
C GLN A 183 -5.52 31.03 10.99
N ALA A 184 -4.40 31.11 10.27
CA ALA A 184 -3.96 32.35 9.62
C ALA A 184 -4.99 32.87 8.60
N ARG A 185 -5.69 31.97 7.90
CA ARG A 185 -6.68 32.32 6.87
C ARG A 185 -8.04 32.72 7.46
N TYR A 186 -8.48 32.06 8.53
CA TYR A 186 -9.84 32.19 9.06
C TYR A 186 -9.96 33.02 10.34
N ALA A 187 -8.88 33.21 11.10
CA ALA A 187 -8.91 34.06 12.30
C ALA A 187 -9.39 35.51 12.03
N PRO A 188 -9.04 36.17 10.90
CA PRO A 188 -9.56 37.51 10.59
C PRO A 188 -11.04 37.55 10.18
N ARG A 189 -11.65 36.39 9.89
CA ARG A 189 -13.03 36.28 9.36
C ARG A 189 -14.04 35.88 10.43
N GLN A 190 -13.65 35.93 11.70
CA GLN A 190 -14.51 35.55 12.80
C GLN A 190 -15.70 36.48 12.96
N VAL A 191 -16.88 35.89 13.21
CA VAL A 191 -18.10 36.63 13.52
C VAL A 191 -18.26 36.70 15.03
N THR A 192 -18.48 37.89 15.58
CA THR A 192 -18.80 38.02 17.01
C THR A 192 -20.25 37.59 17.23
N PRO A 193 -20.54 36.58 18.08
CA PRO A 193 -21.92 36.20 18.36
C PRO A 193 -22.63 37.38 19.04
N ASP A 194 -23.76 37.78 18.47
CA ASP A 194 -24.59 38.83 19.06
C ASP A 194 -25.12 38.34 20.43
N ARG A 195 -24.99 39.16 21.48
CA ARG A 195 -25.11 38.73 22.89
C ARG A 195 -26.53 38.31 23.33
N GLU A 196 -27.52 38.39 22.46
CA GLU A 196 -28.94 38.25 22.80
C GLU A 196 -29.63 37.15 21.99
N GLY A 197 -29.46 35.91 22.44
CA GLY A 197 -30.26 34.78 21.98
C GLY A 197 -29.49 33.46 22.05
N GLU A 198 -30.10 32.43 22.61
CA GLU A 198 -29.61 31.04 22.60
C GLU A 198 -29.52 30.52 21.15
N ARG A 199 -28.54 31.00 20.37
CA ARG A 199 -28.15 30.35 19.12
C ARG A 199 -27.46 29.05 19.47
N ARG A 200 -27.94 27.94 18.90
CA ARG A 200 -27.20 26.68 18.92
C ARG A 200 -25.89 26.91 18.18
N VAL A 201 -24.78 26.80 18.90
CA VAL A 201 -23.43 26.86 18.36
C VAL A 201 -22.98 25.43 18.18
N HIS A 202 -22.67 25.05 16.94
CA HIS A 202 -22.13 23.72 16.63
C HIS A 202 -20.62 23.72 16.90
N GLU A 203 -20.12 22.79 17.69
CA GLU A 203 -18.70 22.73 18.05
C GLU A 203 -17.98 21.62 17.28
N LEU A 204 -16.97 21.99 16.50
CA LEU A 204 -16.05 21.06 15.84
C LEU A 204 -14.66 21.22 16.48
N ASP A 205 -14.26 20.24 17.27
CA ASP A 205 -12.91 20.16 17.83
C ASP A 205 -11.95 19.51 16.83
N LEU A 206 -11.31 20.33 15.98
CA LEU A 206 -10.39 19.84 14.96
C LEU A 206 -9.13 19.24 15.60
N ASP A 207 -8.64 19.83 16.69
CA ASP A 207 -7.43 19.37 17.36
C ASP A 207 -7.64 17.97 17.95
N GLY A 208 -8.80 17.75 18.59
CA GLY A 208 -9.19 16.43 19.11
C GLY A 208 -9.31 15.38 18.00
N VAL A 209 -9.90 15.73 16.86
CA VAL A 209 -10.04 14.83 15.70
C VAL A 209 -8.69 14.46 15.11
N LEU A 210 -7.80 15.44 14.90
CA LEU A 210 -6.45 15.19 14.39
C LEU A 210 -5.64 14.34 15.36
N GLN A 211 -5.73 14.62 16.66
CA GLN A 211 -5.00 13.85 17.66
C GLN A 211 -5.49 12.40 17.74
N GLU A 212 -6.79 12.17 17.67
CA GLU A 212 -7.35 10.81 17.67
C GLU A 212 -6.96 10.06 16.40
N ALA A 213 -7.05 10.73 15.24
CA ALA A 213 -6.63 10.14 13.96
C ALA A 213 -5.15 9.74 13.94
N LEU A 214 -4.28 10.56 14.55
CA LEU A 214 -2.85 10.24 14.70
C LEU A 214 -2.62 9.03 15.63
N ARG A 215 -3.42 8.87 16.68
CA ARG A 215 -3.35 7.71 17.59
C ARG A 215 -3.82 6.43 16.90
N ASP A 216 -4.95 6.49 16.20
CA ASP A 216 -5.44 5.36 15.40
C ASP A 216 -4.46 4.99 14.29
N GLY A 217 -3.83 5.99 13.68
CA GLY A 217 -2.78 5.83 12.69
C GLY A 217 -1.53 5.12 13.25
N LEU A 218 -1.12 5.43 14.49
CA LEU A 218 -0.04 4.74 15.19
C LEU A 218 -0.31 3.25 15.33
N ASP A 219 -1.49 2.90 15.82
CA ASP A 219 -1.87 1.51 16.04
C ASP A 219 -1.95 0.78 14.71
N THR A 220 -2.59 1.38 13.71
CA THR A 220 -2.67 0.81 12.35
C THR A 220 -1.29 0.60 11.73
N ALA A 221 -0.37 1.58 11.84
CA ALA A 221 0.98 1.47 11.32
C ALA A 221 1.80 0.38 12.04
N ARG A 222 1.60 0.19 13.34
CA ARG A 222 2.23 -0.91 14.11
C ARG A 222 1.73 -2.27 13.63
N TRP A 223 0.42 -2.40 13.39
CA TRP A 223 -0.17 -3.65 12.91
C TRP A 223 0.16 -3.92 11.43
N SER A 224 0.17 -2.90 10.57
CA SER A 224 0.49 -3.04 9.15
C SER A 224 1.94 -3.45 8.95
N THR A 225 2.89 -2.83 9.67
CA THR A 225 4.31 -3.22 9.63
C THR A 225 4.53 -4.65 10.14
N ALA A 226 3.74 -5.11 11.11
CA ALA A 226 3.75 -6.50 11.55
C ALA A 226 3.15 -7.47 10.49
N ALA A 227 2.18 -7.01 9.70
CA ALA A 227 1.45 -7.81 8.71
C ALA A 227 2.15 -7.94 7.34
N VAL A 228 2.96 -6.94 6.94
CA VAL A 228 3.76 -6.98 5.69
C VAL A 228 4.70 -8.20 5.63
N GLY A 229 5.00 -8.84 6.77
CA GLY A 229 5.78 -10.07 6.87
C GLY A 229 5.04 -11.39 6.61
N GLY A 230 3.78 -11.39 6.16
CA GLY A 230 3.07 -12.62 5.73
C GLY A 230 2.96 -13.70 6.81
N SER A 231 1.92 -13.62 7.64
CA SER A 231 1.42 -14.71 8.52
C SER A 231 2.30 -15.19 9.70
N SER A 232 3.43 -14.55 10.02
CA SER A 232 4.08 -14.70 11.34
C SER A 232 4.98 -13.51 11.73
N GLY A 233 4.38 -12.32 11.81
CA GLY A 233 4.70 -11.34 12.85
C GLY A 233 5.99 -10.54 12.79
N SER A 234 6.79 -10.54 11.73
CA SER A 234 7.91 -9.58 11.64
C SER A 234 8.42 -9.38 10.21
N LEU A 235 8.92 -8.16 9.92
CA LEU A 235 9.81 -7.88 8.78
C LEU A 235 11.20 -8.57 8.94
N LEU A 236 11.35 -9.44 9.95
CA LEU A 236 12.62 -9.90 10.53
C LEU A 236 12.94 -11.36 10.27
N ALA A 237 12.15 -12.06 9.44
CA ALA A 237 12.58 -13.37 8.98
C ALA A 237 13.66 -13.17 7.90
N GLY A 238 14.92 -12.93 8.28
CA GLY A 238 16.04 -12.99 7.35
C GLY A 238 16.11 -14.35 6.63
N ARG A 239 15.52 -15.40 7.22
CA ARG A 239 15.26 -16.70 6.58
C ARG A 239 14.25 -16.62 5.42
N ALA A 240 13.23 -15.77 5.48
CA ALA A 240 12.30 -15.55 4.37
C ALA A 240 12.98 -14.84 3.20
N LEU A 241 13.83 -13.85 3.47
CA LEU A 241 14.68 -13.22 2.46
C LEU A 241 15.67 -14.22 1.86
N ALA A 242 16.35 -15.00 2.70
CA ALA A 242 17.28 -16.05 2.25
C ALA A 242 16.57 -17.10 1.38
N ARG A 243 15.34 -17.52 1.74
CA ARG A 243 14.52 -18.41 0.92
C ARG A 243 14.13 -17.75 -0.41
N ARG A 244 13.79 -16.46 -0.43
CA ARG A 244 13.50 -15.75 -1.68
C ARG A 244 14.72 -15.71 -2.59
N PHE A 245 15.91 -15.47 -2.04
CA PHE A 245 17.17 -15.55 -2.79
C PHE A 245 17.50 -16.97 -3.26
N GLY A 246 17.27 -17.98 -2.41
CA GLY A 246 17.46 -19.40 -2.71
C GLY A 246 16.44 -19.97 -3.70
N ALA A 247 15.26 -19.36 -3.81
CA ALA A 247 14.20 -19.73 -4.76
C ALA A 247 14.41 -19.13 -6.16
N SER A 248 15.40 -18.26 -6.35
CA SER A 248 15.73 -17.72 -7.67
C SER A 248 16.04 -18.85 -8.68
N SER A 249 15.59 -18.66 -9.92
CA SER A 249 15.60 -19.69 -10.98
C SER A 249 16.97 -20.33 -11.22
N ALA A 250 18.05 -19.61 -10.97
CA ALA A 250 19.41 -20.12 -11.14
C ALA A 250 19.93 -20.95 -9.96
N VAL A 251 19.50 -20.64 -8.73
CA VAL A 251 19.78 -21.52 -7.60
C VAL A 251 19.04 -22.85 -7.81
N GLN A 252 17.80 -22.81 -8.30
CA GLN A 252 17.05 -24.02 -8.68
C GLN A 252 17.70 -24.81 -9.82
N GLY A 253 18.21 -24.14 -10.86
CA GLY A 253 18.92 -24.80 -11.97
C GLY A 253 20.15 -25.59 -11.50
N SER A 254 20.94 -25.02 -10.59
CA SER A 254 22.09 -25.71 -9.99
C SER A 254 21.70 -26.90 -9.10
N ARG A 255 20.55 -26.81 -8.40
CA ARG A 255 20.01 -27.88 -7.55
C ARG A 255 19.55 -29.07 -8.38
N LEU A 256 18.87 -28.83 -9.50
CA LEU A 256 18.41 -29.89 -10.41
C LEU A 256 19.58 -30.63 -11.06
N ALA A 257 20.62 -29.92 -11.48
CA ALA A 257 21.83 -30.53 -12.01
C ALA A 257 22.50 -31.46 -10.98
N LEU A 258 22.66 -31.02 -9.73
CA LEU A 258 23.24 -31.82 -8.65
C LEU A 258 22.38 -33.05 -8.31
N ARG A 259 21.04 -32.89 -8.22
CA ARG A 259 20.13 -34.01 -8.03
C ARG A 259 20.22 -35.04 -9.15
N SER A 260 20.35 -34.59 -10.40
CA SER A 260 20.49 -35.49 -11.56
C SER A 260 21.81 -36.26 -11.56
N LEU A 261 22.89 -35.67 -11.02
CA LEU A 261 24.16 -36.36 -10.83
C LEU A 261 24.04 -37.43 -9.73
N VAL A 262 23.44 -37.09 -8.60
CA VAL A 262 23.18 -38.03 -7.49
C VAL A 262 22.29 -39.19 -7.95
N SER A 263 21.20 -38.91 -8.68
CA SER A 263 20.30 -39.95 -9.17
C SER A 263 20.99 -40.89 -10.18
N ARG A 264 21.96 -40.39 -10.95
CA ARG A 264 22.77 -41.19 -11.89
C ARG A 264 23.86 -42.01 -11.20
N LEU A 265 24.31 -41.60 -10.02
CA LEU A 265 25.33 -42.33 -9.26
C LEU A 265 24.80 -43.64 -8.66
N GLY A 266 23.51 -43.73 -8.34
CA GLY A 266 22.86 -44.95 -7.85
C GLY A 266 23.53 -45.58 -6.60
N ALA A 267 22.95 -46.67 -6.07
CA ALA A 267 23.56 -47.38 -4.94
C ALA A 267 24.89 -48.07 -5.30
N GLY A 268 25.13 -48.33 -6.59
CA GLY A 268 26.34 -49.00 -7.11
C GLY A 268 27.54 -48.07 -7.34
N GLY A 269 27.34 -46.83 -7.78
CA GLY A 269 28.42 -45.86 -8.03
C GLY A 269 28.98 -45.22 -6.76
N MET A 270 28.24 -45.26 -5.65
CA MET A 270 28.77 -44.84 -4.34
C MET A 270 29.94 -45.70 -3.86
N ARG A 271 30.02 -46.99 -4.26
CA ARG A 271 31.12 -47.89 -3.87
C ARG A 271 32.42 -47.60 -4.62
N SER A 272 32.38 -47.09 -5.85
CA SER A 272 33.60 -46.74 -6.61
C SER A 272 34.20 -45.40 -6.17
N LEU A 273 33.38 -44.45 -5.72
CA LEU A 273 33.84 -43.18 -5.13
C LEU A 273 34.49 -43.37 -3.75
N ALA A 274 33.97 -44.28 -2.92
CA ALA A 274 34.57 -44.60 -1.63
C ALA A 274 35.89 -45.39 -1.74
N ALA A 275 36.13 -46.04 -2.88
CA ALA A 275 37.33 -46.86 -3.13
C ALA A 275 38.47 -46.10 -3.86
N GLY A 276 38.34 -44.79 -4.10
CA GLY A 276 39.36 -43.99 -4.78
C GLY A 276 39.55 -44.33 -6.26
N GLY A 277 38.54 -44.92 -6.92
CA GLY A 277 38.61 -45.35 -8.31
C GLY A 277 38.00 -44.33 -9.27
N ALA A 278 38.85 -43.69 -10.08
CA ALA A 278 38.43 -42.91 -11.24
C ALA A 278 37.69 -43.81 -12.25
N ALA A 279 36.36 -43.85 -12.16
CA ALA A 279 35.52 -44.42 -13.21
C ALA A 279 34.99 -43.26 -14.07
N SER A 280 35.60 -43.11 -15.25
CA SER A 280 35.14 -42.23 -16.33
C SER A 280 33.67 -42.47 -16.65
N ALA A 281 32.78 -41.58 -16.20
CA ALA A 281 31.42 -41.53 -16.70
C ALA A 281 31.43 -40.85 -18.07
N VAL A 282 31.43 -41.68 -19.12
CA VAL A 282 31.18 -41.31 -20.51
C VAL A 282 29.88 -40.50 -20.59
N ALA A 283 29.92 -39.41 -21.37
CA ALA A 283 28.79 -38.56 -21.67
C ALA A 283 27.58 -39.37 -22.19
N ALA A 284 26.41 -39.16 -21.58
CA ALA A 284 25.14 -39.49 -22.21
C ALA A 284 24.39 -38.18 -22.50
N PRO A 285 24.46 -37.66 -23.75
CA PRO A 285 23.61 -36.57 -24.20
C PRO A 285 22.29 -37.18 -24.67
N ALA A 286 21.26 -37.20 -23.82
CA ALA A 286 19.92 -37.60 -24.24
C ALA A 286 18.86 -36.91 -23.38
N GLY A 287 18.61 -35.64 -23.69
CA GLY A 287 17.48 -34.88 -23.18
C GLY A 287 17.37 -33.55 -23.96
N PRO A 288 16.17 -33.02 -24.24
CA PRO A 288 15.98 -31.85 -25.12
C PRO A 288 16.51 -30.49 -24.61
N GLY A 289 17.46 -30.49 -23.67
CA GLY A 289 18.17 -29.29 -23.17
C GLY A 289 19.70 -29.41 -23.15
N ALA A 290 20.27 -30.46 -23.77
CA ALA A 290 21.70 -30.80 -23.69
C ALA A 290 22.61 -30.02 -24.68
N LEU A 291 22.28 -28.78 -25.05
CA LEU A 291 23.01 -28.06 -26.11
C LEU A 291 23.96 -26.95 -25.64
N VAL A 292 24.18 -26.73 -24.33
CA VAL A 292 25.17 -25.71 -23.89
C VAL A 292 26.23 -26.24 -22.93
N ALA A 293 26.01 -27.37 -22.24
CA ALA A 293 26.97 -27.90 -21.26
C ALA A 293 27.81 -29.11 -21.75
N GLY A 294 27.49 -29.68 -22.92
CA GLY A 294 28.00 -30.99 -23.35
C GLY A 294 29.39 -31.00 -24.00
N THR A 295 29.97 -29.86 -24.39
CA THR A 295 31.22 -29.83 -25.16
C THR A 295 32.49 -29.60 -24.31
N LEU A 296 32.36 -29.25 -23.03
CA LEU A 296 33.52 -29.04 -22.15
C LEU A 296 33.96 -30.28 -21.37
N ALA A 297 33.15 -31.35 -21.36
CA ALA A 297 33.40 -32.52 -20.52
C ALA A 297 34.43 -33.53 -21.08
N THR A 298 34.88 -33.39 -22.33
CA THR A 298 35.73 -34.40 -23.01
C THR A 298 37.20 -34.03 -23.18
N ALA A 299 37.65 -32.86 -22.72
CA ALA A 299 39.01 -32.36 -23.03
C ALA A 299 40.06 -32.46 -21.90
N VAL A 300 39.74 -33.05 -20.74
CA VAL A 300 40.68 -33.12 -19.60
C VAL A 300 40.91 -34.57 -19.17
N SER A 301 41.39 -35.39 -20.10
CA SER A 301 42.03 -36.65 -19.74
C SER A 301 43.54 -36.41 -19.57
N LEU A 302 43.98 -36.46 -18.30
CA LEU A 302 45.33 -36.78 -17.83
C LEU A 302 46.38 -35.64 -17.75
N ALA A 303 46.36 -34.89 -16.65
CA ALA A 303 47.57 -34.44 -15.93
C ALA A 303 47.23 -33.90 -14.53
N GLY A 304 47.39 -34.75 -13.50
CA GLY A 304 47.31 -34.39 -12.07
C GLY A 304 45.88 -34.35 -11.51
N MET A 305 45.44 -35.42 -10.82
CA MET A 305 44.06 -35.57 -10.32
C MET A 305 43.58 -34.40 -9.43
N ALA A 306 44.46 -33.80 -8.62
CA ALA A 306 44.11 -32.59 -7.87
C ALA A 306 44.05 -31.32 -8.73
N GLY A 307 44.88 -31.23 -9.78
CA GLY A 307 44.92 -30.11 -10.72
C GLY A 307 43.76 -30.11 -11.70
N SER A 308 43.32 -31.28 -12.18
CA SER A 308 42.21 -31.41 -13.12
C SER A 308 40.86 -31.06 -12.49
N GLU A 309 40.63 -31.43 -11.23
CA GLU A 309 39.41 -31.07 -10.51
C GLU A 309 39.38 -29.57 -10.19
N TYR A 310 40.51 -29.01 -9.76
CA TYR A 310 40.65 -27.56 -9.56
C TYR A 310 40.45 -26.78 -10.86
N ALA A 311 41.03 -27.23 -11.98
CA ALA A 311 40.86 -26.60 -13.28
C ALA A 311 39.40 -26.64 -13.77
N MET A 312 38.74 -27.79 -13.64
CA MET A 312 37.31 -27.92 -13.98
C MET A 312 36.44 -26.99 -13.13
N LEU A 313 36.71 -26.92 -11.83
CA LEU A 313 36.01 -26.01 -10.92
C LEU A 313 36.25 -24.54 -11.27
N LYS A 314 37.48 -24.15 -11.67
CA LYS A 314 37.77 -22.81 -12.16
C LYS A 314 37.10 -22.48 -13.50
N VAL A 315 36.96 -23.45 -14.41
CA VAL A 315 36.17 -23.28 -15.64
C VAL A 315 34.69 -23.05 -15.30
N GLN A 316 34.13 -23.86 -14.39
CA GLN A 316 32.75 -23.68 -13.95
C GLN A 316 32.53 -22.32 -13.28
N GLU A 317 33.45 -21.90 -12.41
CA GLU A 317 33.43 -20.59 -11.78
C GLU A 317 33.47 -19.48 -12.85
N ALA A 318 34.42 -19.52 -13.78
CA ALA A 318 34.56 -18.50 -14.83
C ALA A 318 33.28 -18.38 -15.69
N LEU A 319 32.61 -19.49 -15.98
CA LEU A 319 31.39 -19.51 -16.79
C LEU A 319 30.13 -19.07 -16.03
N HIS A 320 29.98 -19.46 -14.76
CA HIS A 320 28.72 -19.32 -14.03
C HIS A 320 28.74 -18.26 -12.93
N ARG A 321 29.91 -17.83 -12.46
CA ARG A 321 30.04 -16.83 -11.38
C ARG A 321 29.40 -15.49 -11.75
N PRO A 322 29.66 -14.89 -12.94
CA PRO A 322 29.06 -13.59 -13.27
C PRO A 322 27.54 -13.65 -13.30
N ALA A 323 26.96 -14.70 -13.91
CA ALA A 323 25.52 -14.87 -13.97
C ALA A 323 24.90 -15.02 -12.57
N LYS A 324 25.50 -15.86 -11.71
CA LYS A 324 25.02 -16.07 -10.34
C LYS A 324 25.15 -14.81 -9.48
N GLN A 325 26.21 -14.03 -9.67
CA GLN A 325 26.41 -12.75 -8.99
C GLN A 325 25.32 -11.75 -9.38
N THR A 326 25.10 -11.55 -10.68
CA THR A 326 24.05 -10.64 -11.17
C THR A 326 22.68 -11.02 -10.63
N GLN A 327 22.34 -12.31 -10.61
CA GLN A 327 21.06 -12.79 -10.10
C GLN A 327 20.88 -12.54 -8.60
N LEU A 328 21.92 -12.74 -7.79
CA LEU A 328 21.85 -12.44 -6.36
C LEU A 328 21.66 -10.93 -6.13
N ILE A 329 22.41 -10.09 -6.83
CA ILE A 329 22.29 -8.63 -6.74
C ILE A 329 20.91 -8.16 -7.21
N GLU A 330 20.38 -8.71 -8.31
CA GLU A 330 19.05 -8.40 -8.81
C GLU A 330 17.96 -8.79 -7.79
N ALA A 331 18.05 -9.99 -7.22
CA ALA A 331 17.10 -10.45 -6.21
C ALA A 331 17.14 -9.59 -4.93
N ILE A 332 18.33 -9.14 -4.53
CA ILE A 332 18.52 -8.18 -3.44
C ILE A 332 17.83 -6.85 -3.79
N GLY A 333 18.10 -6.31 -4.98
CA GLY A 333 17.48 -5.07 -5.45
C GLY A 333 15.96 -5.15 -5.58
N GLU A 334 15.41 -6.29 -6.00
CA GLU A 334 13.97 -6.56 -6.02
C GLU A 334 13.38 -6.59 -4.60
N SER A 335 14.05 -7.24 -3.66
CA SER A 335 13.62 -7.30 -2.26
C SER A 335 13.61 -5.90 -1.61
N ARG A 336 14.64 -5.09 -1.87
CA ARG A 336 14.69 -3.69 -1.44
C ARG A 336 13.54 -2.86 -2.02
N ARG A 337 13.26 -2.99 -3.33
CA ARG A 337 12.13 -2.29 -3.99
C ARG A 337 10.77 -2.73 -3.45
N ALA A 338 10.57 -4.02 -3.22
CA ALA A 338 9.34 -4.54 -2.66
C ALA A 338 9.11 -4.01 -1.23
N LEU A 339 10.16 -3.98 -0.40
CA LEU A 339 10.07 -3.42 0.95
C LEU A 339 9.74 -1.92 0.92
N ARG A 340 10.43 -1.13 0.07
CA ARG A 340 10.10 0.29 -0.13
C ARG A 340 8.62 0.49 -0.47
N ALA A 341 8.14 -0.18 -1.51
CA ALA A 341 6.77 -0.04 -1.97
C ALA A 341 5.75 -0.39 -0.88
N SER A 342 6.05 -1.41 -0.05
CA SER A 342 5.18 -1.77 1.08
C SER A 342 5.12 -0.69 2.17
N LEU A 343 6.26 -0.03 2.45
CA LEU A 343 6.34 1.05 3.44
C LEU A 343 5.70 2.34 2.91
N GLU A 344 5.85 2.64 1.62
CA GLU A 344 5.17 3.76 0.97
C GLU A 344 3.65 3.56 0.99
N ALA A 345 3.17 2.37 0.61
CA ALA A 345 1.75 2.04 0.65
C ALA A 345 1.16 2.15 2.08
N SER A 346 1.92 1.76 3.11
CA SER A 346 1.50 1.93 4.50
C SER A 346 1.39 3.40 4.90
N ALA A 347 2.26 4.28 4.38
CA ALA A 347 2.17 5.71 4.64
C ALA A 347 0.94 6.34 3.96
N SER A 348 0.69 6.00 2.69
CA SER A 348 -0.50 6.42 1.95
C SER A 348 -1.79 6.00 2.63
N ALA A 349 -1.89 4.73 3.06
CA ALA A 349 -3.06 4.22 3.77
C ALA A 349 -3.35 4.99 5.06
N GLY A 350 -2.30 5.39 5.79
CA GLY A 350 -2.42 6.24 6.97
C GLY A 350 -2.98 7.63 6.63
N ALA A 351 -2.48 8.26 5.55
CA ALA A 351 -2.95 9.56 5.09
C ALA A 351 -4.42 9.53 4.64
N VAL A 352 -4.83 8.51 3.89
CA VAL A 352 -6.23 8.33 3.44
C VAL A 352 -7.17 8.12 4.64
N THR A 353 -6.73 7.36 5.65
CA THR A 353 -7.53 7.15 6.86
C THR A 353 -7.74 8.46 7.62
N LEU A 354 -6.68 9.27 7.77
CA LEU A 354 -6.75 10.61 8.37
C LEU A 354 -7.75 11.51 7.62
N ALA A 355 -7.65 11.58 6.29
CA ALA A 355 -8.56 12.38 5.48
C ALA A 355 -10.02 11.93 5.63
N GLY A 356 -10.27 10.62 5.61
CA GLY A 356 -11.61 10.06 5.79
C GLY A 356 -12.20 10.32 7.19
N GLN A 357 -11.38 10.34 8.24
CA GLN A 357 -11.83 10.68 9.59
C GLN A 357 -12.19 12.18 9.72
N ILE A 358 -11.42 13.06 9.08
CA ILE A 358 -11.73 14.49 9.01
C ILE A 358 -13.06 14.72 8.27
N GLU A 359 -13.23 14.08 7.11
CA GLU A 359 -14.46 14.18 6.31
C GLU A 359 -15.68 13.65 7.07
N ALA A 360 -15.58 12.45 7.65
CA ALA A 360 -16.67 11.84 8.41
C ALA A 360 -17.09 12.70 9.61
N GLN A 361 -16.16 13.40 10.25
CA GLN A 361 -16.50 14.30 11.34
C GLN A 361 -17.17 15.58 10.84
N ALA A 362 -16.72 16.14 9.71
CA ALA A 362 -17.38 17.29 9.08
C ALA A 362 -18.84 16.95 8.72
N THR A 363 -19.10 15.77 8.14
CA THR A 363 -20.47 15.35 7.79
C THR A 363 -21.36 15.10 8.99
N ARG A 364 -20.82 14.59 10.12
CA ARG A 364 -21.61 14.38 11.34
C ARG A 364 -22.16 15.67 11.92
N VAL A 365 -21.42 16.78 11.80
CA VAL A 365 -21.90 18.09 12.25
C VAL A 365 -23.09 18.56 11.41
N ASP A 366 -23.08 18.27 10.10
CA ASP A 366 -24.20 18.56 9.19
C ASP A 366 -25.40 17.63 9.43
N ASP A 367 -25.19 16.35 9.76
CA ASP A 367 -26.30 15.41 10.02
C ASP A 367 -27.01 15.65 11.37
N ASP A 368 -26.31 16.22 12.37
CA ASP A 368 -26.90 16.61 13.67
C ASP A 368 -27.71 17.93 13.57
N GLU A 369 -27.84 18.51 12.36
CA GLU A 369 -28.71 19.67 12.05
C GLU A 369 -30.18 19.46 12.42
N GLY A 370 -30.60 18.26 12.81
CA GLY A 370 -31.96 18.07 13.28
C GLY A 370 -32.96 18.46 12.20
N MET A 371 -32.84 17.85 11.02
CA MET A 371 -34.05 17.50 10.27
C MET A 371 -35.01 16.86 11.29
N PRO A 372 -36.14 17.50 11.63
CA PRO A 372 -37.09 16.88 12.52
C PRO A 372 -37.46 15.56 11.86
N ARG A 373 -37.15 14.42 12.51
CA ARG A 373 -37.70 13.11 12.12
C ARG A 373 -39.24 13.12 12.08
N ALA A 374 -39.88 14.23 12.44
CA ALA A 374 -41.29 14.55 12.30
C ALA A 374 -41.81 14.65 10.84
N TYR A 375 -40.95 14.75 9.81
CA TYR A 375 -41.41 14.66 8.40
C TYR A 375 -41.34 13.25 7.79
N ARG A 376 -41.36 12.20 8.62
CA ARG A 376 -41.75 10.86 8.14
C ARG A 376 -43.28 10.75 8.02
N ILE A 377 -43.87 11.58 7.16
CA ILE A 377 -45.30 11.49 6.77
C ILE A 377 -45.45 10.38 5.71
N LEU A 378 -45.06 9.16 6.07
CA LEU A 378 -45.64 7.94 5.52
C LEU A 378 -45.55 6.92 6.66
N GLY A 379 -46.50 7.07 7.59
CA GLY A 379 -46.92 5.96 8.41
C GLY A 379 -47.38 4.84 7.49
N ARG A 380 -46.55 3.80 7.34
CA ARG A 380 -47.01 2.52 6.84
C ARG A 380 -47.87 1.91 7.95
N ARG A 381 -49.19 2.05 7.78
CA ARG A 381 -50.20 1.25 8.47
C ARG A 381 -50.91 0.42 7.40
N GLY A 382 -50.84 -0.90 7.54
CA GLY A 382 -51.34 -1.91 6.59
C GLY A 382 -50.18 -2.53 5.80
N GLU A 383 -49.78 -3.78 6.00
CA GLU A 383 -50.41 -4.94 6.64
C GLU A 383 -49.42 -5.68 7.55
#